data_AF-A0A2N5UK02-F1
#
_entry.id   AF-A0A2N5UK02-F1
#
_cell.length_a   1.000
_cell.length_b   1.000
_cell.length_c   1.000
_cell.angle_alpha   90.00
_cell.angle_beta   90.00
_cell.angle_gamma   90.00
#
_symmetry.space_group_name_H-M   'P 1'
#
loop_
_entity.id
_entity.type
_entity.pdbx_description
1 polymer ?
#
loop_
_entity_poly.entity_id
_entity_poly.type
_entity_poly.pdbx_seq_one_letter_code
_entity_poly.pdbx_strand_id
1 'polypeptide(L)'
;MSTITGIPQAGGHQDQLSVDSNQPEKIIKKTSQKELEFYCSLVNQLEHPFTPSDKKVWSEWRPQFFGSLNFNKNNQVSIILENLTFKRPTSNQPIDQEKLFKHPNVIDIKLGQQLYDDQAPPEKKERMEKAALETTSAQFGIRLTGAQIWDNTKGEHYIIPKSFGKSIKPDGSDLQINFNTFFPISDSNLVQGTSNGELFHLSGVENLWF
;
A
#
# COMPACT_ATOMS: atom_id res chain seq x y z
N MET A 1 6.53 21.61 -16.17
CA MET A 1 7.35 20.50 -15.68
C MET A 1 6.81 20.12 -14.32
N SER A 2 6.07 19.01 -14.21
CA SER A 2 5.44 18.59 -12.95
C SER A 2 6.50 17.97 -12.04
N THR A 3 6.89 18.69 -11.00
CA THR A 3 7.74 18.19 -9.92
C THR A 3 7.07 16.99 -9.28
N ILE A 4 7.69 15.80 -9.37
CA ILE A 4 7.32 14.66 -8.52
C ILE A 4 7.78 15.02 -7.11
N THR A 5 6.90 15.66 -6.36
CA THR A 5 7.11 15.96 -4.93
C THR A 5 6.90 14.68 -4.14
N GLY A 6 8.00 13.96 -3.88
CA GLY A 6 8.07 12.85 -2.92
C GLY A 6 7.56 11.49 -3.43
N ILE A 7 8.02 10.41 -2.78
CA ILE A 7 7.43 9.08 -2.95
C ILE A 7 6.00 9.12 -2.39
N PRO A 8 4.97 8.69 -3.15
CA PRO A 8 3.62 8.60 -2.61
C PRO A 8 3.56 7.73 -1.36
N GLN A 9 2.92 8.22 -0.30
CA GLN A 9 2.90 7.55 0.99
C GLN A 9 1.51 7.60 1.63
N ALA A 10 0.78 6.48 1.50
CA ALA A 10 -0.53 6.30 2.14
C ALA A 10 -0.44 5.82 3.61
N GLY A 11 0.65 5.11 3.94
CA GLY A 11 0.87 4.44 5.23
C GLY A 11 2.23 4.75 5.87
N GLY A 12 2.53 4.17 7.03
CA GLY A 12 3.85 4.33 7.67
C GLY A 12 4.15 5.72 8.25
N HIS A 13 5.39 5.94 8.71
CA HIS A 13 5.87 7.24 9.21
C HIS A 13 6.66 7.96 8.12
N GLN A 14 6.57 9.30 8.06
CA GLN A 14 7.13 10.11 6.97
C GLN A 14 8.67 10.03 6.88
N ASP A 15 9.37 9.77 7.98
CA ASP A 15 10.85 9.80 8.03
C ASP A 15 11.53 8.44 7.77
N GLN A 16 10.77 7.44 7.31
CA GLN A 16 11.27 6.06 7.12
C GLN A 16 11.84 5.79 5.73
N LEU A 17 11.50 6.60 4.73
CA LEU A 17 11.87 6.37 3.34
C LEU A 17 12.77 7.49 2.81
N SER A 18 13.76 7.12 2.00
CA SER A 18 14.59 8.06 1.26
C SER A 18 14.94 7.47 -0.11
N VAL A 19 15.14 8.34 -1.11
CA VAL A 19 15.56 7.98 -2.47
C VAL A 19 16.99 8.46 -2.70
N ASP A 20 17.84 7.60 -3.24
CA ASP A 20 19.13 8.02 -3.78
C ASP A 20 18.91 8.67 -5.15
N SER A 21 19.35 9.91 -5.31
CA SER A 21 19.21 10.64 -6.59
C SER A 21 19.95 9.96 -7.74
N ASN A 22 20.97 9.14 -7.45
CA ASN A 22 21.72 8.39 -8.46
C ASN A 22 21.03 7.07 -8.87
N GLN A 23 20.11 6.57 -8.05
CA GLN A 23 19.39 5.30 -8.27
C GLN A 23 17.90 5.48 -7.91
N PRO A 24 17.16 6.32 -8.65
CA PRO A 24 15.78 6.69 -8.31
C PRO A 24 14.79 5.51 -8.39
N GLU A 25 15.16 4.42 -9.07
CA GLU A 25 14.42 3.16 -9.12
C GLU A 25 14.49 2.36 -7.81
N LYS A 26 15.25 2.84 -6.82
CA LYS A 26 15.40 2.20 -5.51
C LYS A 26 14.98 3.14 -4.39
N ILE A 27 14.42 2.55 -3.34
CA ILE A 27 14.11 3.22 -2.08
C ILE A 27 14.97 2.63 -0.97
N ILE A 28 15.46 3.49 -0.09
CA ILE A 28 16.12 3.10 1.16
C ILE A 28 15.08 3.24 2.26
N LYS A 29 14.76 2.13 2.91
CA LYS A 29 13.78 2.06 4.00
C LYS A 29 14.49 1.78 5.31
N LYS A 30 14.40 2.72 6.26
CA LYS A 30 14.75 2.47 7.66
C LYS A 30 13.82 1.40 8.21
N THR A 31 14.39 0.37 8.84
CA THR A 31 13.63 -0.83 9.20
C THR A 31 14.02 -1.38 10.58
N SER A 32 13.34 -2.44 11.00
CA SER A 32 13.66 -3.24 12.19
C SER A 32 14.55 -4.43 11.83
N GLN A 33 15.22 -5.01 12.83
CA GLN A 33 16.01 -6.21 12.63
C GLN A 33 15.19 -7.39 12.08
N LYS A 34 13.92 -7.51 12.48
CA LYS A 34 13.02 -8.58 12.01
C LYS A 34 12.70 -8.46 10.52
N GLU A 35 12.45 -7.25 10.03
CA GLU A 35 12.18 -7.03 8.60
C GLU A 35 13.47 -7.17 7.77
N LEU A 36 14.64 -6.79 8.31
CA LEU A 36 15.93 -7.11 7.69
C LEU A 36 16.13 -8.63 7.54
N GLU A 37 15.91 -9.40 8.61
CA GLU A 37 16.03 -10.86 8.60
C GLU A 37 15.05 -11.52 7.62
N PHE A 38 13.82 -11.02 7.55
CA PHE A 38 12.82 -11.44 6.58
C PHE A 38 13.37 -11.35 5.15
N TYR A 39 13.90 -10.20 4.75
CA TYR A 39 14.39 -9.99 3.38
C TYR A 39 15.70 -10.73 3.10
N CYS A 40 16.61 -10.83 4.07
CA CYS A 40 17.91 -11.49 3.87
C CYS A 40 17.83 -13.02 3.81
N SER A 41 16.88 -13.64 4.53
CA SER A 41 16.84 -15.09 4.72
C SER A 41 15.50 -15.69 4.34
N LEU A 42 14.42 -15.26 5.00
CA LEU A 42 13.14 -15.95 4.93
C LEU A 42 12.49 -15.83 3.55
N VAL A 43 12.64 -14.68 2.88
CA VAL A 43 11.97 -14.42 1.60
C VAL A 43 12.41 -15.42 0.51
N ASN A 44 13.69 -15.80 0.49
CA ASN A 44 14.22 -16.75 -0.49
C ASN A 44 13.65 -18.16 -0.28
N GLN A 45 13.28 -18.51 0.96
CA GLN A 45 12.63 -19.79 1.28
C GLN A 45 11.15 -19.80 0.85
N LEU A 46 10.50 -18.63 0.84
CA LEU A 46 9.11 -18.45 0.39
C LEU A 46 8.98 -18.35 -1.13
N GLU A 47 10.09 -18.16 -1.84
CA GLU A 47 10.14 -18.13 -3.31
C GLU A 47 10.20 -19.53 -3.93
N HIS A 48 10.06 -20.59 -3.14
CA HIS A 48 9.89 -21.92 -3.71
C HIS A 48 8.47 -22.09 -4.26
N PRO A 49 8.32 -22.65 -5.48
CA PRO A 49 7.01 -23.01 -6.01
C PRO A 49 6.33 -23.97 -5.03
N PHE A 50 5.08 -23.66 -4.64
CA PHE A 50 4.32 -24.46 -3.67
C PHE A 50 4.00 -25.85 -4.22
N THR A 51 3.91 -25.94 -5.55
CA THR A 51 3.78 -27.19 -6.32
C THR A 51 4.76 -27.20 -7.50
N PRO A 52 5.22 -28.37 -7.98
CA PRO A 52 6.05 -28.45 -9.19
C PRO A 52 5.41 -27.84 -10.46
N SER A 53 4.09 -27.62 -10.44
CA SER A 53 3.31 -26.96 -11.50
C SER A 53 3.25 -25.42 -11.37
N ASP A 54 3.69 -24.84 -10.25
CA ASP A 54 3.67 -23.40 -10.05
C ASP A 54 4.76 -22.75 -10.92
N LYS A 55 4.34 -22.25 -12.08
CA LYS A 55 5.21 -21.52 -13.01
C LYS A 55 5.58 -20.12 -12.49
N LYS A 56 4.87 -19.61 -11.48
CA LYS A 56 5.06 -18.27 -10.93
C LYS A 56 5.58 -18.32 -9.50
N VAL A 57 6.76 -17.76 -9.33
CA VAL A 57 7.44 -17.53 -8.06
C VAL A 57 6.73 -16.40 -7.30
N TRP A 58 6.67 -16.47 -5.97
CA TRP A 58 6.10 -15.42 -5.10
C TRP A 58 6.84 -14.07 -5.20
N SER A 59 7.98 -14.02 -5.88
CA SER A 59 8.84 -12.85 -6.05
C SER A 59 8.12 -11.66 -6.71
N GLU A 60 7.09 -11.89 -7.54
CA GLU A 60 6.30 -10.82 -8.17
C GLU A 60 5.39 -10.08 -7.17
N TRP A 61 5.06 -10.66 -6.02
CA TRP A 61 4.11 -10.12 -5.03
C TRP A 61 4.74 -9.20 -3.99
N ARG A 62 6.03 -8.91 -4.11
CA ARG A 62 6.78 -8.03 -3.20
C ARG A 62 7.68 -7.09 -4.00
N PRO A 63 8.17 -6.01 -3.37
CA PRO A 63 9.28 -5.24 -3.91
C PRO A 63 10.53 -6.11 -4.05
N GLN A 64 11.28 -5.94 -5.14
CA GLN A 64 12.63 -6.51 -5.26
C GLN A 64 13.53 -6.00 -4.13
N PHE A 65 14.38 -6.88 -3.60
CA PHE A 65 15.35 -6.56 -2.55
C PHE A 65 16.76 -6.45 -3.14
N PHE A 66 17.46 -5.36 -2.84
CA PHE A 66 18.79 -5.07 -3.38
C PHE A 66 19.91 -5.15 -2.33
N GLY A 67 19.58 -5.46 -1.08
CA GLY A 67 20.54 -5.53 0.03
C GLY A 67 20.22 -4.57 1.17
N SER A 68 21.13 -4.50 2.14
CA SER A 68 20.95 -3.74 3.37
C SER A 68 22.10 -2.76 3.63
N LEU A 69 21.82 -1.71 4.39
CA LEU A 69 22.79 -0.74 4.89
C LEU A 69 22.79 -0.76 6.41
N ASN A 70 23.98 -0.89 7.01
CA ASN A 70 24.17 -0.83 8.46
C ASN A 70 24.77 0.52 8.84
N PHE A 71 24.07 1.29 9.67
CA PHE A 71 24.58 2.55 10.20
C PHE A 71 25.04 2.38 11.65
N ASN A 72 26.36 2.43 11.86
CA ASN A 72 27.01 2.19 13.15
C ASN A 72 26.62 3.17 14.27
N LYS A 73 25.98 4.30 13.97
CA LYS A 73 25.76 5.35 14.98
C LYS A 73 24.59 5.10 15.93
N ASN A 74 23.60 4.25 15.58
CA ASN A 74 22.36 4.11 16.37
C ASN A 74 21.74 2.69 16.35
N ASN A 75 22.47 1.63 15.99
CA ASN A 75 21.88 0.31 15.67
C ASN A 75 20.73 0.40 14.64
N GLN A 76 20.75 1.42 13.80
CA GLN A 76 19.74 1.63 12.78
C GLN A 76 20.11 0.80 11.55
N VAL A 77 19.19 -0.07 11.16
CA VAL A 77 19.30 -0.88 9.94
C VAL A 77 18.39 -0.31 8.86
N SER A 78 18.82 -0.42 7.61
CA SER A 78 18.01 -0.06 6.44
C SER A 78 18.10 -1.14 5.38
N ILE A 79 17.04 -1.27 4.59
CA ILE A 79 16.98 -2.16 3.43
C ILE A 79 16.77 -1.33 2.16
N ILE A 80 17.32 -1.81 1.06
CA ILE A 80 17.18 -1.21 -0.27
C ILE A 80 16.16 -2.03 -1.04
N LEU A 81 15.06 -1.40 -1.44
CA LEU A 81 13.93 -2.02 -2.12
C LEU A 81 13.66 -1.35 -3.47
N GLU A 82 12.92 -2.05 -4.32
CA GLU A 82 12.34 -1.51 -5.56
C GLU A 82 11.44 -0.31 -5.26
N ASN A 83 11.60 0.76 -6.04
CA ASN A 83 10.66 1.86 -6.06
C ASN A 83 9.47 1.52 -6.96
N LEU A 84 8.34 1.16 -6.34
CA LEU A 84 7.12 0.73 -7.05
C LEU A 84 6.44 1.84 -7.87
N THR A 85 6.90 3.09 -7.80
CA THR A 85 6.46 4.14 -8.74
C THR A 85 7.04 3.97 -10.14
N PHE A 86 8.05 3.11 -10.29
CA PHE A 86 8.60 2.69 -11.58
C PHE A 86 7.84 1.46 -12.09
N LYS A 87 7.51 1.49 -13.38
CA LYS A 87 6.92 0.38 -14.11
C LYS A 87 7.97 -0.71 -14.24
N ARG A 88 7.60 -1.94 -13.87
CA ARG A 88 8.44 -3.11 -14.12
C ARG A 88 8.63 -3.29 -15.63
N PRO A 89 9.85 -3.61 -16.09
CA PRO A 89 10.08 -3.93 -17.49
C PRO A 89 9.21 -5.12 -17.89
N THR A 90 8.46 -4.99 -18.99
CA THR A 90 7.82 -6.15 -19.63
C THR A 90 8.62 -6.52 -20.86
N SER A 91 8.62 -7.80 -21.23
CA SER A 91 9.45 -8.38 -22.30
C SER A 91 9.31 -7.71 -23.67
N ASN A 92 8.25 -6.91 -23.87
CA ASN A 92 7.94 -6.24 -25.14
C ASN A 92 8.01 -4.69 -25.05
N GLN A 93 8.63 -4.11 -24.01
CA GLN A 93 8.67 -2.64 -23.89
C GLN A 93 9.75 -2.01 -24.78
N PRO A 94 9.39 -1.01 -25.60
CA PRO A 94 10.35 -0.18 -26.32
C PRO A 94 11.31 0.53 -25.35
N ILE A 95 12.57 0.67 -25.77
CA ILE A 95 13.67 1.23 -24.96
C ILE A 95 13.37 2.67 -24.48
N ASP A 96 12.55 3.43 -25.20
CA ASP A 96 12.26 4.84 -24.94
C ASP A 96 10.99 5.11 -24.12
N GLN A 97 10.40 4.09 -23.49
CA GLN A 97 9.19 4.29 -22.71
C GLN A 97 9.46 4.92 -21.34
N GLU A 98 8.62 5.89 -20.96
CA GLU A 98 8.65 6.53 -19.65
C GLU A 98 8.46 5.48 -18.53
N LYS A 99 9.52 5.26 -17.76
CA LYS A 99 9.58 4.22 -16.72
C LYS A 99 8.75 4.57 -15.50
N LEU A 100 8.39 5.82 -15.26
CA LEU A 100 7.60 6.23 -14.10
C LEU A 100 6.09 6.21 -14.41
N PHE A 101 5.26 5.91 -13.41
CA PHE A 101 3.85 6.28 -13.46
C PHE A 101 3.70 7.81 -13.39
N LYS A 102 2.92 8.40 -14.29
CA LYS A 102 2.69 9.86 -14.32
C LYS A 102 1.93 10.35 -13.09
N HIS A 103 0.89 9.61 -12.72
CA HIS A 103 -0.01 9.91 -11.60
C HIS A 103 -0.26 8.63 -10.79
N PRO A 104 0.75 8.16 -10.03
CA PRO A 104 0.58 6.94 -9.24
C PRO A 104 -0.49 7.15 -8.16
N ASN A 105 -1.41 6.18 -8.08
CA ASN A 105 -2.35 6.04 -6.97
C ASN A 105 -1.82 4.98 -6.02
N VAL A 106 -1.87 5.24 -4.72
CA VAL A 106 -1.37 4.30 -3.70
C VAL A 106 -2.44 4.08 -2.65
N ILE A 107 -2.65 2.81 -2.28
CA ILE A 107 -3.57 2.38 -1.25
C ILE A 107 -2.76 1.52 -0.26
N ASP A 108 -2.94 1.77 1.04
CA ASP A 108 -2.40 0.91 2.10
C ASP A 108 -3.54 0.12 2.74
N ILE A 109 -3.44 -1.21 2.68
CA ILE A 109 -4.36 -2.15 3.32
C ILE A 109 -3.56 -2.99 4.30
N LYS A 110 -4.04 -3.05 5.54
CA LYS A 110 -3.49 -3.93 6.56
C LYS A 110 -4.16 -5.30 6.50
N LEU A 111 -3.35 -6.34 6.58
CA LEU A 111 -3.79 -7.73 6.60
C LEU A 111 -3.57 -8.35 7.99
N GLY A 112 -4.34 -9.38 8.30
CA GLY A 112 -4.29 -10.15 9.54
C GLY A 112 -5.45 -9.85 10.49
N GLN A 113 -5.97 -10.91 11.12
CA GLN A 113 -6.91 -10.81 12.23
C GLN A 113 -6.19 -10.42 13.54
N GLN A 114 -4.94 -10.88 13.70
CA GLN A 114 -4.06 -10.52 14.80
C GLN A 114 -3.08 -9.43 14.37
N LEU A 115 -3.04 -8.32 15.12
CA LEU A 115 -2.23 -7.13 14.79
C LEU A 115 -0.95 -7.00 15.66
N TYR A 116 -0.61 -8.05 16.41
CA TYR A 116 0.58 -8.13 17.25
C TYR A 116 1.31 -9.45 17.01
N ASP A 117 2.61 -9.46 17.33
CA ASP A 117 3.45 -10.66 17.33
C ASP A 117 3.42 -11.36 18.68
N ASP A 118 3.80 -12.65 18.72
CA ASP A 118 3.77 -13.45 19.96
C ASP A 118 4.63 -12.85 21.08
N GLN A 119 5.68 -12.13 20.69
CA GLN A 119 6.63 -11.44 21.58
C GLN A 119 6.18 -10.03 22.00
N ALA A 120 4.98 -9.57 21.62
CA ALA A 120 4.47 -8.28 22.04
C ALA A 120 4.25 -8.24 23.58
N PRO A 121 4.61 -7.14 24.26
CA PRO A 121 4.31 -6.98 25.69
C PRO A 121 2.79 -6.89 25.91
N PRO A 122 2.30 -7.24 27.13
CA PRO A 122 0.86 -7.30 27.42
C PRO A 122 0.07 -6.05 27.01
N GLU A 123 0.59 -4.86 27.35
CA GLU A 123 -0.04 -3.57 26.99
C GLU A 123 -0.19 -3.39 25.47
N LYS A 124 0.83 -3.82 24.69
CA LYS A 124 0.78 -3.74 23.23
C LYS A 124 -0.25 -4.74 22.68
N LYS A 125 -0.36 -5.94 23.27
CA LYS A 125 -1.35 -6.95 22.88
C LYS A 125 -2.75 -6.42 23.08
N GLU A 126 -3.09 -5.96 24.28
CA GLU A 126 -4.41 -5.40 24.62
C GLU A 126 -4.81 -4.26 23.67
N ARG A 127 -3.89 -3.31 23.43
CA ARG A 127 -4.13 -2.19 22.51
C ARG A 127 -4.36 -2.65 21.06
N MET A 128 -3.66 -3.70 20.61
CA MET A 128 -3.79 -4.23 19.25
C MET A 128 -5.03 -5.12 19.08
N GLU A 129 -5.41 -5.87 20.11
CA GLU A 129 -6.69 -6.61 20.16
C GLU A 129 -7.87 -5.65 20.08
N LYS A 130 -7.87 -4.59 20.90
CA LYS A 130 -8.89 -3.54 20.82
C LYS A 130 -8.95 -2.92 19.43
N ALA A 131 -7.80 -2.58 18.84
CA ALA A 131 -7.75 -2.04 17.49
C ALA A 131 -8.25 -3.01 16.41
N ALA A 132 -8.07 -4.32 16.61
CA ALA A 132 -8.60 -5.33 15.69
C ALA A 132 -10.12 -5.45 15.80
N LEU A 133 -10.66 -5.45 17.03
CA LEU A 133 -12.10 -5.53 17.31
C LEU A 133 -12.88 -4.29 16.88
N GLU A 134 -12.27 -3.11 16.98
CA GLU A 134 -12.85 -1.83 16.55
C GLU A 134 -12.77 -1.61 15.03
N THR A 135 -12.28 -2.58 14.25
CA THR A 135 -12.15 -2.47 12.80
C THR A 135 -12.53 -3.78 12.13
N THR A 136 -12.49 -3.80 10.80
CA THR A 136 -12.76 -5.03 10.02
C THR A 136 -11.66 -6.08 10.15
N SER A 137 -10.54 -5.78 10.83
CA SER A 137 -9.43 -6.73 11.02
C SER A 137 -9.88 -7.99 11.77
N ALA A 138 -10.58 -7.87 12.90
CA ALA A 138 -10.93 -9.06 13.70
C ALA A 138 -11.78 -10.07 12.93
N GLN A 139 -12.80 -9.60 12.19
CA GLN A 139 -13.73 -10.47 11.47
C GLN A 139 -13.21 -10.88 10.09
N PHE A 140 -12.67 -9.94 9.31
CA PHE A 140 -12.34 -10.17 7.90
C PHE A 140 -10.85 -10.30 7.62
N GLY A 141 -9.99 -10.07 8.63
CA GLY A 141 -8.54 -10.12 8.46
C GLY A 141 -7.99 -9.02 7.56
N ILE A 142 -8.78 -7.99 7.25
CA ILE A 142 -8.37 -6.86 6.43
C ILE A 142 -8.82 -5.55 7.07
N ARG A 143 -8.03 -4.50 6.90
CA ARG A 143 -8.41 -3.13 7.25
C ARG A 143 -7.88 -2.17 6.21
N LEU A 144 -8.77 -1.41 5.58
CA LEU A 144 -8.40 -0.25 4.77
C LEU A 144 -7.68 0.74 5.69
N THR A 145 -6.56 1.32 5.28
CA THR A 145 -5.89 2.33 6.11
C THR A 145 -6.05 3.70 5.51
N GLY A 146 -5.25 4.02 4.50
CA GLY A 146 -5.26 5.29 3.81
C GLY A 146 -4.93 5.11 2.35
N ALA A 147 -5.06 6.20 1.60
CA ALA A 147 -4.74 6.24 0.20
C ALA A 147 -4.25 7.62 -0.22
N GLN A 148 -3.52 7.67 -1.32
CA GLN A 148 -3.20 8.88 -2.05
C GLN A 148 -3.65 8.67 -3.49
N ILE A 149 -4.62 9.47 -3.93
CA ILE A 149 -5.33 9.27 -5.20
C ILE A 149 -5.27 10.55 -6.02
N TRP A 150 -5.01 10.41 -7.32
CA TRP A 150 -4.99 11.48 -8.29
C TRP A 150 -6.40 11.86 -8.73
N ASP A 151 -6.74 13.13 -8.60
CA ASP A 151 -7.96 13.73 -9.14
C ASP A 151 -7.67 14.31 -10.53
N ASN A 152 -8.23 13.67 -11.57
CA ASN A 152 -8.06 14.12 -12.95
C ASN A 152 -8.69 15.49 -13.22
N THR A 153 -9.72 15.88 -12.47
CA THR A 153 -10.46 17.13 -12.68
C THR A 153 -9.68 18.32 -12.09
N LYS A 154 -9.07 18.12 -10.92
CA LYS A 154 -8.28 19.15 -10.23
C LYS A 154 -6.81 19.13 -10.64
N GLY A 155 -6.34 18.02 -11.22
CA GLY A 155 -4.94 17.84 -11.57
C GLY A 155 -4.02 17.79 -10.34
N GLU A 156 -4.51 17.23 -9.23
CA GLU A 156 -3.76 17.11 -7.98
C GLU A 156 -4.08 15.80 -7.24
N HIS A 157 -3.19 15.38 -6.33
CA HIS A 157 -3.47 14.26 -5.44
C HIS A 157 -4.25 14.71 -4.21
N TYR A 158 -5.22 13.92 -3.78
CA TYR A 158 -5.85 14.03 -2.46
C TYR A 158 -5.49 12.83 -1.59
N ILE A 159 -5.53 13.04 -0.26
CA ILE A 159 -5.16 12.04 0.73
C ILE A 159 -6.42 11.54 1.44
N ILE A 160 -6.60 10.23 1.46
CA ILE A 160 -7.55 9.57 2.36
C ILE A 160 -6.78 9.15 3.61
N PRO A 161 -7.06 9.75 4.78
CA PRO A 161 -6.25 9.56 5.98
C PRO A 161 -6.50 8.18 6.61
N LYS A 162 -5.55 7.71 7.41
CA LYS A 162 -5.65 6.45 8.18
C LYS A 162 -6.88 6.34 9.09
N SER A 163 -7.48 7.47 9.47
CA SER A 163 -8.71 7.52 10.26
C SER A 163 -9.93 7.03 9.48
N PHE A 164 -9.94 7.14 8.14
CA PHE A 164 -11.00 6.62 7.27
C PHE A 164 -11.19 5.11 7.47
N GLY A 165 -10.09 4.36 7.49
CA GLY A 165 -10.11 2.93 7.79
C GLY A 165 -10.71 2.54 9.14
N LYS A 166 -10.70 3.47 10.11
CA LYS A 166 -11.26 3.26 11.45
C LYS A 166 -12.73 3.67 11.56
N SER A 167 -13.28 4.41 10.58
CA SER A 167 -14.70 4.75 10.57
C SER A 167 -15.57 3.67 9.92
N ILE A 168 -14.96 2.71 9.21
CA ILE A 168 -15.65 1.56 8.61
C ILE A 168 -16.15 0.67 9.73
N LYS A 169 -17.40 0.21 9.62
CA LYS A 169 -18.05 -0.60 10.65
C LYS A 169 -17.33 -1.95 10.79
N PRO A 170 -17.03 -2.40 12.03
CA PRO A 170 -16.34 -3.66 12.26
C PRO A 170 -17.05 -4.88 11.64
N ASP A 171 -18.38 -4.83 11.53
CA ASP A 171 -19.21 -5.87 10.92
C ASP A 171 -19.10 -5.94 9.38
N GLY A 172 -18.39 -5.00 8.76
CA GLY A 172 -18.15 -4.95 7.33
C GLY A 172 -19.36 -4.51 6.49
N SER A 173 -20.46 -4.08 7.12
CA SER A 173 -21.70 -3.70 6.41
C SER A 173 -21.51 -2.54 5.42
N ASP A 174 -20.49 -1.71 5.62
CA ASP A 174 -20.11 -0.61 4.73
C ASP A 174 -18.72 -0.81 4.09
N LEU A 175 -18.10 -1.98 4.22
CA LEU A 175 -16.73 -2.22 3.75
C LEU A 175 -16.62 -2.09 2.22
N GLN A 176 -17.56 -2.67 1.47
CA GLN A 176 -17.54 -2.63 0.01
C GLN A 176 -17.67 -1.20 -0.53
N ILE A 177 -18.63 -0.43 -0.02
CA ILE A 177 -18.85 0.94 -0.47
C ILE A 177 -17.65 1.83 -0.11
N ASN A 178 -17.06 1.66 1.07
CA ASN A 178 -15.85 2.39 1.45
C ASN A 178 -14.62 1.96 0.62
N PHE A 179 -14.47 0.69 0.27
CA PHE A 179 -13.40 0.22 -0.60
C PHE A 179 -13.48 0.87 -1.99
N ASN A 180 -14.68 1.01 -2.55
CA ASN A 180 -14.89 1.64 -3.85
C ASN A 180 -14.44 3.11 -3.87
N THR A 181 -14.40 3.81 -2.74
CA THR A 181 -13.88 5.20 -2.67
C THR A 181 -12.40 5.33 -3.03
N PHE A 182 -11.63 4.23 -2.96
CA PHE A 182 -10.24 4.19 -3.40
C PHE A 182 -10.07 4.08 -4.92
N PHE A 183 -11.15 3.81 -5.65
CA PHE A 183 -11.19 3.70 -7.10
C PHE A 183 -12.21 4.69 -7.66
N PRO A 184 -11.95 6.01 -7.58
CA PRO A 184 -12.85 6.99 -8.15
C PRO A 184 -12.82 6.84 -9.68
N ILE A 185 -13.77 6.07 -10.21
CA ILE A 185 -14.03 6.06 -11.64
C ILE A 185 -14.58 7.44 -11.96
N SER A 186 -13.91 8.15 -12.87
CA SER A 186 -14.40 9.42 -13.40
C SER A 186 -15.62 9.12 -14.26
N ASP A 187 -16.80 9.03 -13.65
CA ASP A 187 -18.03 8.92 -14.43
C ASP A 187 -18.37 10.32 -14.94
N SER A 188 -18.15 10.57 -16.23
CA SER A 188 -18.44 11.86 -16.87
C SER A 188 -19.92 12.25 -16.72
N ASN A 189 -20.80 11.30 -16.42
CA ASN A 189 -22.22 11.54 -16.17
C ASN A 189 -22.53 12.09 -14.77
N LEU A 190 -21.60 12.00 -13.81
CA LEU A 190 -21.76 12.57 -12.45
C LEU A 190 -21.35 14.05 -12.36
N VAL A 191 -20.63 14.57 -13.37
CA VAL A 191 -20.08 15.95 -13.35
C VAL A 191 -21.15 17.03 -13.63
N GLN A 192 -22.37 16.65 -14.02
CA GLN A 192 -23.46 17.62 -14.26
C GLN A 192 -24.41 17.87 -13.07
N GLY A 193 -24.12 17.33 -11.87
CA GLY A 193 -25.00 17.50 -10.70
C GLY A 193 -24.29 18.09 -9.48
N THR A 194 -24.82 19.23 -9.01
CA THR A 194 -24.78 19.76 -7.64
C THR A 194 -23.48 20.43 -7.13
N SER A 195 -23.46 21.76 -7.25
CA SER A 195 -23.22 22.62 -6.10
C SER A 195 -24.22 22.30 -4.99
N ASN A 196 -23.75 22.21 -3.74
CA ASN A 196 -24.44 21.90 -2.48
C ASN A 196 -24.26 20.44 -2.07
N GLY A 197 -23.43 20.27 -1.04
CA GLY A 197 -22.92 18.98 -0.59
C GLY A 197 -24.02 18.08 -0.04
N GLU A 198 -24.02 16.84 -0.54
CA GLU A 198 -24.59 15.66 0.09
C GLU A 198 -23.75 14.44 -0.34
N LEU A 199 -23.59 13.49 0.58
CA LEU A 199 -22.87 12.23 0.35
C LEU A 199 -23.56 11.43 -0.77
N PHE A 200 -22.79 10.97 -1.76
CA PHE A 200 -23.30 10.06 -2.78
C PHE A 200 -23.54 8.66 -2.20
N HIS A 201 -24.80 8.22 -2.28
CA HIS A 201 -25.19 6.82 -2.17
C HIS A 201 -24.95 6.15 -3.53
N LEU A 202 -24.09 5.12 -3.58
CA LEU A 202 -23.88 4.33 -4.80
C LEU A 202 -25.06 3.37 -5.01
N SER A 203 -26.07 3.80 -5.76
CA SER A 203 -27.06 2.88 -6.33
C SER A 203 -26.63 2.46 -7.73
N GLY A 204 -26.37 1.17 -7.92
CA GLY A 204 -26.35 0.55 -9.24
C GLY A 204 -24.97 0.22 -9.80
N VAL A 205 -24.38 -0.88 -9.32
CA VAL A 205 -23.52 -1.73 -10.16
C VAL A 205 -23.83 -3.19 -9.78
N GLU A 206 -25.02 -3.67 -10.15
CA GLU A 206 -25.23 -5.12 -10.25
C GLU A 206 -24.60 -5.60 -11.55
N ASN A 207 -23.75 -6.61 -11.42
CA ASN A 207 -23.18 -7.43 -12.48
C ASN A 207 -22.21 -6.71 -13.41
N LEU A 208 -20.91 -6.87 -13.15
CA LEU A 208 -19.88 -7.03 -14.19
C LEU A 208 -18.54 -7.38 -13.53
N TRP A 209 -18.38 -8.63 -13.08
CA TRP A 209 -17.08 -9.31 -13.00
C TRP A 209 -17.27 -10.83 -13.13
N PHE A 210 -16.72 -11.38 -14.22
CA PHE A 210 -16.05 -12.68 -14.24
C PHE A 210 -14.58 -12.40 -14.50
#